data_AF-A0A2G0Q1G6-F1
#
_entry.id   AF-A0A2G0Q1G6-F1
#
_cell.length_a   1.000
_cell.length_b   1.000
_cell.length_c   1.000
_cell.angle_alpha   90.00
_cell.angle_beta   90.00
_cell.angle_gamma   90.00
#
_symmetry.space_group_name_H-M   'P 1'
#
loop_
_entity.id
_entity.type
_entity.pdbx_description
1 polymer ?
#
loop_
_entity_poly.entity_id
_entity_poly.type
_entity_poly.pdbx_seq_one_letter_code
_entity_poly.pdbx_strand_id
1 'polypeptide(L)'
;MKTEVDLVYFEKNRQKRTSTSKYTVIDRGEQTTLEQTLVIEKADFDSFKASMQFDKIPSFENEKDAALKLADWMRRMSEAIENHWQDKKQYPEAFPLAKQWNALPPQNQ
;
A
#
# COMPACT_ATOMS: atom_id res chain seq x y z
N MET A 1 15.91 -10.47 5.91
CA MET A 1 15.13 -9.21 5.96
C MET A 1 13.67 -9.58 5.77
N LYS A 2 12.79 -9.21 6.70
CA LYS A 2 11.36 -9.51 6.62
C LYS A 2 10.61 -8.20 6.45
N THR A 3 9.85 -8.11 5.37
CA THR A 3 9.10 -6.91 5.01
C THR A 3 7.62 -7.27 5.02
N GLU A 4 6.84 -6.48 5.74
CA GLU A 4 5.41 -6.69 5.98
C GLU A 4 4.67 -5.44 5.52
N VAL A 5 3.58 -5.61 4.76
CA VAL A 5 2.71 -4.52 4.30
C VAL A 5 1.29 -4.88 4.65
N ASP A 6 0.71 -4.14 5.61
CA ASP A 6 -0.60 -4.42 6.17
C ASP A 6 -1.56 -3.26 5.92
N LEU A 7 -2.77 -3.56 5.44
CA LEU A 7 -3.85 -2.57 5.35
C LEU A 7 -4.41 -2.31 6.75
N VAL A 8 -4.20 -1.10 7.27
CA VAL A 8 -4.65 -0.70 8.62
C VAL A 8 -5.88 0.18 8.61
N TYR A 9 -6.19 0.81 7.47
CA TYR A 9 -7.36 1.67 7.33
C TYR A 9 -7.91 1.63 5.91
N PHE A 10 -9.23 1.56 5.79
CA PHE A 10 -9.93 1.70 4.52
C PHE A 10 -11.22 2.49 4.69
N GLU A 11 -11.40 3.51 3.87
CA GLU A 11 -12.62 4.31 3.79
C GLU A 11 -13.07 4.44 2.34
N LYS A 12 -14.39 4.34 2.10
CA LYS A 12 -14.97 4.45 0.76
C LYS A 12 -16.22 5.30 0.77
N ASN A 13 -16.22 6.38 -0.04
CA ASN A 13 -17.38 7.21 -0.26
C ASN A 13 -18.04 6.84 -1.59
N ARG A 14 -19.21 6.19 -1.54
CA ARG A 14 -19.93 5.76 -2.74
C ARG A 14 -20.57 6.91 -3.52
N GLN A 15 -20.98 7.97 -2.83
CA GLN A 15 -21.59 9.14 -3.48
C GLN A 15 -20.56 9.92 -4.29
N LYS A 16 -19.36 10.08 -3.73
CA LYS A 16 -18.24 10.77 -4.37
C LYS A 16 -17.31 9.83 -5.14
N ARG A 17 -17.62 8.53 -5.24
CA ARG A 17 -16.75 7.51 -5.88
C ARG A 17 -15.27 7.52 -5.44
N THR A 18 -14.97 8.04 -4.26
CA THR A 18 -13.61 8.12 -3.71
C THR A 18 -13.34 7.01 -2.70
N SER A 19 -12.06 6.70 -2.49
CA SER A 19 -11.64 5.80 -1.42
C SER A 19 -10.24 6.15 -0.91
N THR A 20 -9.99 5.94 0.37
CA THR A 20 -8.68 6.12 1.00
C THR A 20 -8.28 4.83 1.68
N SER A 21 -7.11 4.31 1.30
CA SER A 21 -6.47 3.16 1.94
C SER A 21 -5.21 3.64 2.64
N LYS A 22 -4.99 3.24 3.89
CA LYS A 22 -3.72 3.44 4.58
C LYS A 22 -3.11 2.09 4.92
N TYR A 23 -1.85 1.93 4.56
CA TYR A 23 -1.07 0.73 4.83
C TYR A 23 0.06 1.08 5.78
N THR A 24 0.32 0.20 6.73
CA THR A 24 1.58 0.19 7.46
C THR A 24 2.56 -0.66 6.67
N VAL A 25 3.68 -0.06 6.30
CA VAL A 25 4.79 -0.75 5.65
C VAL A 25 5.90 -0.86 6.67
N ILE A 26 6.19 -2.10 7.08
CA ILE A 26 7.22 -2.43 8.06
C ILE A 26 8.34 -3.15 7.35
N ASP A 27 9.53 -2.57 7.37
CA ASP A 27 10.74 -3.24 6.94
C ASP A 27 11.68 -3.50 8.12
N ARG A 28 11.87 -4.77 8.46
CA ARG A 28 12.75 -5.21 9.54
C ARG A 28 14.11 -5.60 8.96
N GLY A 29 15.06 -4.65 9.04
CA GLY A 29 16.49 -4.89 8.81
C GLY A 29 17.18 -5.40 10.08
N GLU A 30 18.47 -5.72 9.99
CA GLU A 30 19.23 -6.29 11.12
C GLU A 30 19.42 -5.32 12.29
N GLN A 31 19.39 -4.01 12.04
CA GLN A 31 19.66 -2.98 13.06
C GLN A 31 18.55 -1.93 13.19
N THR A 32 17.61 -1.85 12.24
CA THR A 32 16.58 -0.81 12.22
C THR A 32 15.24 -1.38 11.73
N THR A 33 14.17 -1.06 12.46
CA THR A 33 12.79 -1.26 12.00
C THR A 33 12.28 0.04 11.43
N LEU A 34 11.92 0.04 10.14
CA LEU A 34 11.30 1.18 9.48
C LEU A 34 9.80 0.91 9.40
N GLU A 35 8.98 1.76 10.03
CA GLU A 35 7.52 1.67 9.99
C GLU A 35 6.98 2.99 9.43
N GLN A 36 6.33 2.93 8.27
CA GLN A 36 5.78 4.12 7.61
C GLN A 36 4.36 3.89 7.12
N THR A 37 3.60 4.98 7.02
CA THR A 37 2.22 4.95 6.50
C THR A 37 2.21 5.29 5.02
N LEU A 38 1.80 4.33 4.18
CA LEU A 38 1.47 4.55 2.78
C LEU A 38 -0.02 4.87 2.65
N VAL A 39 -0.35 6.01 2.05
CA VAL A 39 -1.74 6.42 1.78
C VAL A 39 -1.99 6.37 0.28
N ILE A 40 -3.02 5.62 -0.12
CA ILE A 40 -3.50 5.55 -1.50
C ILE A 40 -4.91 6.12 -1.53
N GLU A 41 -5.08 7.21 -2.25
CA GLU A 41 -6.36 7.89 -2.44
C GLU A 41 -6.84 7.67 -3.88
N LYS A 42 -8.06 7.19 -4.03
CA LYS A 42 -8.80 7.23 -5.29
C LYS A 42 -9.60 8.52 -5.32
N ALA A 43 -9.29 9.40 -6.26
CA ALA A 43 -10.04 10.62 -6.52
C ALA A 43 -11.10 10.38 -7.61
N ASP A 44 -11.89 11.41 -7.90
CA ASP A 44 -12.84 11.40 -9.01
C ASP A 44 -12.12 11.14 -10.36
N PHE A 45 -12.84 10.54 -11.31
CA PHE A 45 -12.36 10.22 -12.66
C PHE A 45 -11.22 9.19 -12.76
N ASP A 46 -11.25 8.14 -11.91
CA ASP A 46 -10.31 6.99 -11.98
C ASP A 46 -8.83 7.36 -11.78
N SER A 47 -8.56 8.51 -11.17
CA SER A 47 -7.21 8.90 -10.77
C SER A 47 -6.86 8.36 -9.38
N PHE A 48 -5.59 7.97 -9.21
CA PHE A 48 -5.03 7.55 -7.93
C PHE A 48 -3.89 8.48 -7.52
N LYS A 49 -3.91 8.93 -6.28
CA LYS A 49 -2.82 9.66 -5.65
C LYS A 49 -2.22 8.78 -4.56
N ALA A 50 -0.92 8.51 -4.67
CA ALA A 50 -0.16 7.84 -3.63
C ALA A 50 0.69 8.86 -2.88
N SER A 51 0.74 8.75 -1.56
CA SER A 51 1.61 9.56 -0.73
C SER A 51 2.15 8.74 0.44
N MET A 52 3.35 9.09 0.88
CA MET A 52 3.99 8.47 2.02
C MET A 52 4.69 9.57 2.80
N GLN A 53 4.57 9.52 4.12
CA GLN A 53 5.29 10.40 5.02
C GLN A 53 6.38 9.58 5.70
N PHE A 54 7.61 10.10 5.70
CA PHE A 54 8.74 9.50 6.39
C PHE A 54 8.91 10.17 7.75
N ASP A 55 8.40 9.53 8.79
CA ASP A 55 8.58 9.99 10.16
C ASP A 55 9.72 9.19 10.84
N LYS A 56 10.36 9.79 11.84
CA LYS A 56 11.43 9.18 12.67
C LYS A 56 12.78 8.92 11.96
N ILE A 57 13.15 9.74 10.97
CA ILE A 57 14.54 9.77 10.48
C ILE A 57 15.46 10.23 11.62
N PRO A 58 16.52 9.49 11.99
CA PRO A 58 17.45 9.95 13.01
C PRO A 58 18.16 11.23 12.56
N SER A 59 18.61 12.03 13.53
CA SER A 59 19.42 13.21 13.23
C SER A 59 20.83 12.79 12.83
N PHE A 60 21.41 13.51 11.87
CA PHE A 60 22.78 13.30 11.38
C PHE A 60 23.61 14.57 11.55
N GLU A 61 24.92 14.42 11.76
CA GLU A 61 25.84 15.54 11.91
C GLU A 61 26.21 16.21 10.57
N ASN A 62 26.00 15.52 9.45
CA ASN A 62 26.26 16.05 8.12
C ASN A 62 25.16 15.71 7.10
N GLU A 63 25.03 16.59 6.10
CA GLU A 63 24.00 16.51 5.06
C GLU A 63 24.12 15.25 4.20
N LYS A 64 25.36 14.84 3.89
CA LYS A 64 25.63 13.69 3.03
C LYS A 64 25.09 12.40 3.63
N ASP A 65 25.35 12.16 4.92
CA ASP A 65 24.91 10.96 5.60
C ASP A 65 23.39 10.93 5.79
N ALA A 66 22.77 12.09 6.04
CA ALA A 66 21.31 12.22 6.05
C ALA A 66 20.69 11.85 4.69
N ALA A 67 21.23 12.40 3.60
CA ALA A 67 20.75 12.15 2.25
C ALA A 67 20.93 10.67 1.85
N LEU A 68 22.09 10.08 2.14
CA LEU A 68 22.36 8.67 1.87
C LEU A 68 21.45 7.74 2.70
N LYS A 69 21.16 8.09 3.95
CA LYS A 69 20.24 7.29 4.77
C LYS A 69 18.81 7.36 4.25
N LEU A 70 18.34 8.55 3.87
CA LEU A 70 17.02 8.69 3.26
C LEU A 70 16.93 7.87 1.98
N ALA A 71 17.95 7.89 1.13
CA ALA A 71 17.99 7.09 -0.10
C ALA A 71 17.93 5.58 0.18
N ASP A 72 18.68 5.07 1.17
CA ASP A 72 18.61 3.67 1.59
C ASP A 72 17.20 3.28 2.06
N TRP A 73 16.56 4.15 2.83
CA TRP A 73 15.18 3.93 3.30
C TRP A 73 14.19 3.92 2.14
N MET A 74 14.28 4.88 1.21
CA MET A 74 13.43 4.90 0.02
C MET A 74 13.59 3.63 -0.81
N ARG A 75 14.82 3.13 -0.99
CA ARG A 75 15.07 1.87 -1.71
C ARG A 75 14.39 0.68 -1.03
N ARG A 76 14.56 0.53 0.29
CA ARG A 76 13.93 -0.54 1.07
C ARG A 76 12.39 -0.48 0.97
N MET A 77 11.83 0.72 0.98
CA MET A 77 10.38 0.93 0.81
C MET A 77 9.90 0.61 -0.60
N SER A 78 10.70 0.91 -1.63
CA SER A 78 10.41 0.51 -3.02
C SER A 78 10.30 -1.01 -3.10
N GLU A 79 11.31 -1.72 -2.58
CA GLU A 79 11.33 -3.19 -2.55
C GLU A 79 10.11 -3.75 -1.79
N ALA A 80 9.74 -3.15 -0.66
CA ALA A 80 8.56 -3.54 0.14
C ALA A 80 7.25 -3.44 -0.65
N ILE A 81 7.03 -2.30 -1.31
CA ILE A 81 5.84 -2.01 -2.10
C ILE A 81 5.83 -2.92 -3.34
N GLU A 82 6.94 -3.01 -4.07
CA GLU A 82 7.03 -3.88 -5.24
C GLU A 82 6.71 -5.32 -4.88
N ASN A 83 7.29 -5.86 -3.80
CA ASN A 83 6.97 -7.21 -3.34
C ASN A 83 5.48 -7.37 -3.03
N HIS A 84 4.86 -6.46 -2.27
CA HIS A 84 3.43 -6.58 -1.94
C HIS A 84 2.50 -6.56 -3.19
N TRP A 85 2.83 -5.74 -4.20
CA TRP A 85 1.98 -5.57 -5.39
C TRP A 85 2.34 -6.50 -6.55
N GLN A 86 3.59 -6.97 -6.66
CA GLN A 86 4.02 -7.94 -7.67
C GLN A 86 3.75 -9.39 -7.22
N ASP A 87 3.76 -9.67 -5.91
CA ASP A 87 3.47 -11.00 -5.36
C ASP A 87 1.96 -11.31 -5.29
N LYS A 88 1.12 -10.46 -5.90
CA LYS A 88 -0.31 -10.74 -6.21
C LYS A 88 -0.49 -11.78 -7.33
N LYS A 89 0.26 -12.89 -7.28
CA LYS A 89 -0.14 -14.19 -7.83
C LYS A 89 -0.98 -15.03 -6.83
N GLN A 90 -1.56 -14.41 -5.81
CA GLN A 90 -2.62 -14.99 -4.97
C GLN A 90 -3.75 -13.95 -4.96
N TYR A 91 -4.87 -14.05 -5.68
CA TYR A 91 -5.81 -15.17 -5.83
C TYR A 91 -6.49 -15.15 -7.23
N PRO A 92 -6.28 -16.15 -8.11
CA PRO A 92 -7.11 -16.31 -9.31
C PRO A 92 -8.56 -16.76 -8.99
N GLU A 93 -8.80 -17.26 -7.79
CA GLU A 93 -10.08 -17.82 -7.29
C GLU A 93 -11.17 -16.76 -6.99
N ALA A 94 -10.85 -15.46 -6.98
CA ALA A 94 -11.85 -14.40 -6.76
C ALA A 94 -12.52 -13.92 -8.06
N PHE A 95 -11.97 -14.29 -9.22
CA PHE A 95 -12.54 -13.95 -10.54
C PHE A 95 -13.75 -14.79 -11.00
N PRO A 96 -13.99 -16.05 -10.55
CA PRO A 96 -15.18 -16.80 -10.95
C PRO A 96 -16.47 -16.35 -10.28
N LEU A 97 -16.42 -15.78 -9.06
CA LEU A 97 -17.64 -15.42 -8.30
C LEU A 97 -18.44 -14.27 -8.95
N ALA A 98 -17.76 -13.34 -9.62
CA ALA A 98 -18.42 -12.26 -10.37
C ALA A 98 -19.14 -12.76 -11.63
N LYS A 99 -18.68 -13.87 -12.23
CA LYS A 99 -19.36 -14.50 -13.38
C LYS A 99 -20.55 -15.35 -12.95
N GLN A 100 -20.51 -15.92 -11.75
CA GLN A 100 -21.59 -16.77 -11.23
C GLN A 100 -22.84 -15.96 -10.81
N TRP A 101 -22.65 -14.72 -10.32
CA TRP A 101 -23.77 -13.85 -9.93
C TRP A 101 -24.61 -13.34 -11.13
N ASN A 102 -23.98 -13.20 -12.30
CA ASN A 102 -24.65 -12.81 -13.55
C ASN A 102 -25.38 -13.97 -14.26
N ALA A 103 -25.27 -15.19 -13.73
CA ALA A 103 -25.92 -16.38 -14.29
C ALA A 103 -27.15 -16.85 -13.49
N LEU A 104 -27.53 -16.14 -12.43
CA LEU A 104 -28.76 -16.43 -11.71
C LEU A 104 -29.94 -15.81 -12.47
N PRO A 105 -30.97 -16.59 -12.85
CA PRO A 105 -32.16 -16.03 -13.47
C PRO A 105 -32.81 -15.02 -12.51
N PRO A 106 -33.45 -13.96 -13.04
CA PRO A 106 -34.14 -12.99 -12.19
C PRO A 106 -35.14 -13.75 -11.32
N GLN A 107 -35.02 -13.59 -10.00
CA GLN A 107 -36.03 -14.08 -9.08
C GLN A 107 -37.27 -13.22 -9.28
N ASN A 108 -38.24 -13.75 -10.04
CA ASN A 108 -39.57 -13.18 -10.14
C ASN A 108 -40.21 -13.17 -8.74
N GLN A 109 -40.79 -12.02 -8.38
CA GLN A 109 -41.77 -11.89 -7.30
C GLN A 109 -43.05 -12.66 -7.65
#